data_AF-A0A6P2MKM2-F1
#
_entry.id   AF-A0A6P2MKM2-F1
#
_cell.length_a   1.000
_cell.length_b   1.000
_cell.length_c   1.000
_cell.angle_alpha   90.00
_cell.angle_beta   90.00
_cell.angle_gamma   90.00
#
_symmetry.space_group_name_H-M   'P 1'
#
loop_
_entity.id
_entity.type
_entity.pdbx_description
1 polymer ?
#
loop_
_entity_poly.entity_id
_entity_poly.type
_entity_poly.pdbx_seq_one_letter_code
_entity_poly.pdbx_strand_id
1 'polypeptide(L)'
;MTTTDTPRAAMPADLQGLRHAILTPREIVRDEEGMLSHPAVPYLDEDVNYETFFAAFDIEAAFIHMENDVDCDTYDQYFASNSTNCSFWTPSAPAGDGWLLLEIYDTEDGPVALYVREKKRESMRERLKREEHETRDAVRSESLIKTLSDIIHDQTVAMQSAVIEWQHGNGAEAGLSWIVNTLAGPGHLPDFDAPHGKHAQYWFNANQANPMPACFCGNPSSSLWMGQGFCCDEHYREAKAKYEAIGAGDAP
;
A
#
# COMPACT_ATOMS: atom_id res chain seq x y z
N MET A 1 -48.46 43.10 11.37
CA MET A 1 -47.08 43.28 10.88
C MET A 1 -46.21 42.28 11.60
N THR A 2 -45.99 41.12 10.98
CA THR A 2 -45.08 40.09 11.46
C THR A 2 -44.35 39.60 10.22
N THR A 3 -43.20 40.21 9.94
CA THR A 3 -42.26 39.77 8.92
C THR A 3 -41.51 38.58 9.48
N THR A 4 -41.86 37.38 9.02
CA THR A 4 -41.05 36.17 9.16
C THR A 4 -39.79 36.35 8.32
N ASP A 5 -38.67 36.50 9.02
CA ASP A 5 -37.33 36.41 8.45
C ASP A 5 -37.11 34.96 8.01
N THR A 6 -36.91 34.77 6.70
CA THR A 6 -36.68 33.46 6.10
C THR A 6 -35.17 33.24 6.09
N PRO A 7 -34.64 32.12 6.62
CA PRO A 7 -33.21 31.89 6.63
C PRO A 7 -32.68 31.87 5.20
N ARG A 8 -31.73 32.76 4.94
CA ARG A 8 -31.01 32.90 3.67
C ARG A 8 -30.32 31.56 3.37
N ALA A 9 -30.85 30.83 2.39
CA ALA A 9 -30.21 29.64 1.83
C ALA A 9 -28.75 29.98 1.49
N ALA A 10 -27.82 29.20 2.02
CA ALA A 10 -26.40 29.29 1.67
C ALA A 10 -26.29 29.19 0.14
N MET A 11 -25.75 30.23 -0.49
CA MET A 11 -25.55 30.22 -1.93
C MET A 11 -24.60 29.06 -2.27
N PRO A 12 -24.87 28.26 -3.31
CA PRO A 12 -23.93 27.24 -3.74
C PRO A 12 -22.60 27.94 -4.03
N ALA A 13 -21.51 27.40 -3.48
CA ALA A 13 -20.18 27.96 -3.63
C ALA A 13 -19.87 28.14 -5.13
N ASP A 14 -19.86 29.39 -5.59
CA ASP A 14 -19.38 29.73 -6.92
C ASP A 14 -17.87 29.43 -6.95
N LEU A 15 -17.44 28.59 -7.89
CA LEU A 15 -16.03 28.25 -8.05
C LEU A 15 -15.21 29.47 -8.52
N GLN A 16 -15.86 30.56 -8.93
CA GLN A 16 -15.20 31.83 -9.20
C GLN A 16 -14.53 32.38 -7.93
N GLY A 17 -13.22 32.59 -8.01
CA GLY A 17 -12.44 33.13 -6.90
C GLY A 17 -12.05 32.10 -5.85
N LEU A 18 -12.37 30.80 -6.03
CA LEU A 18 -11.95 29.71 -5.15
C LEU A 18 -10.44 29.76 -4.87
N ARG A 19 -9.64 29.94 -5.93
CA ARG A 19 -8.19 30.07 -5.82
C ARG A 19 -7.77 31.18 -4.85
N HIS A 20 -8.39 32.35 -4.97
CA HIS A 20 -8.08 33.48 -4.11
C HIS A 20 -8.55 33.22 -2.67
N ALA A 21 -9.73 32.66 -2.49
CA ALA A 21 -10.28 32.35 -1.17
C ALA A 21 -9.43 31.31 -0.42
N ILE A 22 -8.93 30.29 -1.10
CA ILE A 22 -8.10 29.22 -0.53
C ILE A 22 -6.67 29.68 -0.23
N LEU A 23 -6.06 30.47 -1.13
CA LEU A 23 -4.68 30.93 -0.95
C LEU A 23 -4.55 32.18 -0.07
N THR A 24 -5.67 32.75 0.40
CA THR A 24 -5.63 33.90 1.33
C THR A 24 -5.39 33.39 2.74
N PRO A 25 -4.28 33.80 3.41
CA PRO A 25 -4.04 33.42 4.79
C PRO A 25 -5.22 33.81 5.68
N ARG A 26 -5.72 32.86 6.45
CA ARG A 26 -6.80 33.06 7.41
C ARG A 26 -6.37 32.65 8.81
N GLU A 27 -7.11 33.12 9.81
CA GLU A 27 -7.02 32.56 11.15
C GLU A 27 -7.53 31.11 11.13
N ILE A 28 -6.72 30.20 11.67
CA ILE A 28 -7.04 28.77 11.77
C ILE A 28 -7.69 28.54 13.13
N VAL A 29 -9.00 28.34 13.13
CA VAL A 29 -9.77 27.98 14.32
C VAL A 29 -10.26 26.55 14.13
N ARG A 30 -9.77 25.66 14.99
CA ARG A 30 -10.23 24.26 15.05
C ARG A 30 -11.45 24.13 15.95
N ASP A 31 -12.24 23.09 15.73
CA ASP A 31 -13.35 22.75 16.62
C ASP A 31 -12.90 21.99 17.87
N GLU A 32 -13.86 21.58 18.70
CA GLU A 32 -13.63 20.88 19.99
C GLU A 32 -12.93 19.51 19.81
N GLU A 33 -13.07 18.89 18.64
CA GLU A 33 -12.44 17.62 18.27
C GLU A 33 -11.08 17.83 17.58
N GLY A 34 -10.65 19.07 17.39
CA GLY A 34 -9.39 19.40 16.71
C GLY A 34 -9.47 19.41 15.19
N MET A 35 -10.67 19.25 14.61
CA MET A 35 -10.90 19.27 13.17
C MET A 35 -10.89 20.71 12.65
N LEU A 36 -10.65 20.83 11.34
CA LEU A 36 -10.61 22.11 10.65
C LEU A 36 -11.35 21.98 9.32
N SER A 37 -12.41 22.78 9.14
CA SER A 37 -13.09 22.90 7.85
C SER A 37 -12.85 24.28 7.24
N HIS A 38 -12.71 24.35 5.92
CA HIS A 38 -12.53 25.60 5.20
C HIS A 38 -13.85 26.04 4.54
N PRO A 39 -14.40 27.23 4.87
CA PRO A 39 -15.74 27.64 4.41
C PRO A 39 -15.83 27.88 2.89
N ALA A 40 -14.69 28.05 2.22
CA ALA A 40 -14.65 28.19 0.76
C ALA A 40 -14.40 26.86 0.03
N VAL A 41 -14.04 25.78 0.74
CA VAL A 41 -13.92 24.46 0.11
C VAL A 41 -15.34 23.93 -0.07
N PRO A 42 -15.78 23.64 -1.31
CA PRO A 42 -17.08 23.03 -1.52
C PRO A 42 -17.09 21.63 -0.91
N TYR A 43 -18.28 21.13 -0.56
CA TYR A 43 -18.41 19.72 -0.23
C TYR A 43 -17.99 18.88 -1.44
N LEU A 44 -16.90 18.15 -1.30
CA LEU A 44 -16.41 17.19 -2.28
C LEU A 44 -16.80 15.80 -1.79
N ASP A 45 -17.34 14.99 -2.71
CA ASP A 45 -17.68 13.61 -2.43
C ASP A 45 -16.41 12.80 -2.11
N GLU A 46 -16.55 11.67 -1.42
CA GLU A 46 -15.44 10.79 -1.02
C GLU A 46 -14.64 10.30 -2.25
N ASP A 47 -15.30 10.17 -3.40
CA ASP A 47 -14.69 9.76 -4.66
C ASP A 47 -13.88 10.87 -5.38
N VAL A 48 -13.90 12.11 -4.88
CA VAL A 48 -13.19 13.22 -5.53
C VAL A 48 -11.73 13.23 -5.14
N ASN A 49 -10.85 13.11 -6.14
CA ASN A 49 -9.42 13.33 -5.93
C ASN A 49 -9.12 14.83 -5.72
N TYR A 50 -8.86 15.20 -4.47
CA TYR A 50 -8.56 16.58 -4.04
C TYR A 50 -7.33 17.17 -4.75
N GLU A 51 -6.28 16.39 -5.03
CA GLU A 51 -5.10 16.87 -5.75
C GLU A 51 -5.45 17.32 -7.17
N THR A 52 -6.24 16.52 -7.88
CA THR A 52 -6.69 16.81 -9.25
C THR A 52 -7.62 18.00 -9.27
N PHE A 53 -8.52 18.10 -8.30
CA PHE A 53 -9.43 19.24 -8.14
C PHE A 53 -8.66 20.55 -7.95
N PHE A 54 -7.74 20.61 -6.97
CA PHE A 54 -6.96 21.82 -6.72
C PHE A 54 -5.95 22.13 -7.82
N ALA A 55 -5.38 21.12 -8.47
CA ALA A 55 -4.49 21.31 -9.60
C ALA A 55 -5.16 22.04 -10.77
N ALA A 56 -6.48 21.88 -10.96
CA ALA A 56 -7.24 22.61 -11.97
C ALA A 56 -7.31 24.13 -11.71
N PHE A 57 -7.06 24.56 -10.47
CA PHE A 57 -7.04 25.97 -10.05
C PHE A 57 -5.62 26.51 -9.82
N ASP A 58 -4.58 25.84 -10.33
CA ASP A 58 -3.17 26.15 -10.08
C ASP A 58 -2.82 26.18 -8.57
N ILE A 59 -3.43 25.26 -7.81
CA ILE A 59 -3.15 25.01 -6.41
C ILE A 59 -2.53 23.62 -6.29
N GLU A 60 -1.46 23.52 -5.52
CA GLU A 60 -0.83 22.26 -5.14
C GLU A 60 -1.35 21.86 -3.77
N ALA A 61 -1.78 20.61 -3.62
CA ALA A 61 -2.28 20.03 -2.38
C ALA A 61 -1.31 18.96 -1.87
N ALA A 62 -1.20 18.83 -0.56
CA ALA A 62 -0.43 17.79 0.11
C ALA A 62 -1.13 17.33 1.37
N PHE A 63 -1.03 16.05 1.68
CA PHE A 63 -1.67 15.41 2.83
C PHE A 63 -0.62 15.01 3.85
N ILE A 64 -0.91 15.27 5.11
CA ILE A 64 -0.12 14.81 6.25
C ILE A 64 -1.05 13.93 7.05
N HIS A 65 -0.75 12.63 7.05
CA HIS A 65 -1.48 11.64 7.84
C HIS A 65 -0.88 11.62 9.24
N MET A 66 -1.73 11.65 10.27
CA MET A 66 -1.25 11.62 11.65
C MET A 66 -0.37 10.39 11.92
N GLU A 67 -0.72 9.21 11.38
CA GLU A 67 0.08 7.97 11.48
C GLU A 67 1.55 8.13 11.07
N ASN A 68 1.85 9.05 10.14
CA ASN A 68 3.19 9.28 9.61
C ASN A 68 3.87 10.50 10.25
N ASP A 69 3.14 11.27 11.06
CA ASP A 69 3.61 12.52 11.66
C ASP A 69 3.86 12.41 13.17
N VAL A 70 3.17 11.49 13.85
CA VAL A 70 3.40 11.17 15.27
C VAL A 70 4.17 9.87 15.43
N ASP A 71 4.73 9.62 16.62
CA ASP A 71 5.37 8.35 16.92
C ASP A 71 4.33 7.22 17.09
N CYS A 72 4.76 5.97 16.91
CA CYS A 72 3.87 4.81 16.96
C CYS A 72 3.11 4.69 18.29
N ASP A 73 3.74 4.99 19.43
CA ASP A 73 3.09 4.87 20.74
C ASP A 73 1.96 5.90 20.90
N THR A 74 2.15 7.11 20.37
CA THR A 74 1.12 8.16 20.33
C THR A 74 -0.02 7.77 19.41
N TYR A 75 0.28 7.22 18.23
CA TYR A 75 -0.75 6.76 17.29
C TYR A 75 -1.58 5.60 17.85
N ASP A 76 -0.92 4.62 18.48
CA ASP A 76 -1.58 3.48 19.12
C ASP A 76 -2.50 3.93 20.27
N GLN A 77 -2.08 4.93 21.06
CA GLN A 77 -2.92 5.50 22.12
C GLN A 77 -4.15 6.21 21.55
N TYR A 78 -4.00 6.97 20.46
CA TYR A 78 -5.13 7.57 19.77
C TYR A 78 -6.11 6.50 19.30
N PHE A 79 -5.61 5.48 18.59
CA PHE A 79 -6.45 4.40 18.07
C PHE A 79 -7.16 3.63 19.20
N ALA A 80 -6.45 3.33 20.29
CA ALA A 80 -7.01 2.67 21.46
C ALA A 80 -8.05 3.51 22.22
N SER A 81 -7.96 4.85 22.13
CA SER A 81 -8.93 5.76 22.76
C SER A 81 -10.31 5.71 22.10
N ASN A 82 -10.39 5.22 20.86
CA ASN A 82 -11.61 5.20 20.03
C ASN A 82 -12.33 6.56 20.03
N SER A 83 -11.54 7.64 20.07
CA SER A 83 -11.99 9.03 20.06
C SER A 83 -11.57 9.65 18.74
N THR A 84 -12.43 10.51 18.20
CA THR A 84 -12.14 11.35 17.03
C THR A 84 -11.31 12.59 17.37
N ASN A 85 -10.96 12.77 18.65
CA ASN A 85 -10.34 14.00 19.10
C ASN A 85 -8.85 14.02 18.73
N CYS A 86 -8.49 14.87 17.77
CA CYS A 86 -7.13 15.08 17.31
C CYS A 86 -6.58 16.46 17.72
N SER A 87 -7.19 17.13 18.70
CA SER A 87 -6.82 18.49 19.14
C SER A 87 -5.38 18.60 19.68
N PHE A 88 -4.82 17.48 20.17
CA PHE A 88 -3.44 17.40 20.65
C PHE A 88 -2.41 17.42 19.51
N TRP A 89 -2.82 17.05 18.29
CA TRP A 89 -1.93 16.94 17.13
C TRP A 89 -1.80 18.28 16.38
N THR A 90 -0.58 18.74 16.22
CA THR A 90 -0.24 19.88 15.35
C THR A 90 0.49 19.34 14.12
N PRO A 91 -0.17 19.24 12.95
CA PRO A 91 0.42 18.64 11.76
C PRO A 91 1.70 19.38 11.34
N SER A 92 2.72 18.62 10.99
CA SER A 92 3.94 19.17 10.39
C SER A 92 3.66 19.72 9.00
N ALA A 93 4.21 20.89 8.67
CA ALA A 93 4.10 21.42 7.32
C ALA A 93 4.89 20.53 6.33
N PRO A 94 4.36 20.26 5.12
CA PRO A 94 5.09 19.51 4.10
C PRO A 94 6.39 20.20 3.68
N ALA A 95 7.29 19.46 3.03
CA ALA A 95 8.56 20.02 2.57
C ALA A 95 8.38 21.17 1.57
N GLY A 96 9.13 22.25 1.78
CA GLY A 96 9.11 23.47 0.96
C GLY A 96 8.30 24.60 1.60
N ASP A 97 8.41 25.79 1.00
CA ASP A 97 7.79 27.00 1.55
C ASP A 97 6.39 27.27 0.96
N GLY A 98 5.59 28.08 1.68
CA GLY A 98 4.32 28.62 1.20
C GLY A 98 3.09 27.73 1.41
N TRP A 99 3.20 26.68 2.23
CA TRP A 99 2.08 25.84 2.61
C TRP A 99 1.14 26.54 3.58
N LEU A 100 -0.16 26.45 3.30
CA LEU A 100 -1.25 26.90 4.15
C LEU A 100 -2.06 25.67 4.57
N LEU A 101 -2.30 25.52 5.87
CA LEU A 101 -3.18 24.47 6.37
C LEU A 101 -4.62 24.83 6.00
N LEU A 102 -5.27 23.97 5.20
CA LEU A 102 -6.60 24.20 4.67
C LEU A 102 -7.65 23.52 5.56
N GLU A 103 -7.53 22.21 5.73
CA GLU A 103 -8.50 21.35 6.43
C GLU A 103 -7.80 20.26 7.23
N ILE A 104 -8.49 19.79 8.27
CA ILE A 104 -8.19 18.59 9.05
C ILE A 104 -9.51 17.86 9.18
N TYR A 105 -9.55 16.62 8.68
CA TYR A 105 -10.72 15.77 8.72
C TYR A 105 -10.32 14.35 9.08
N ASP A 106 -11.25 13.60 9.65
CA ASP A 106 -11.05 12.19 9.96
C ASP A 106 -11.25 11.32 8.73
N THR A 107 -10.48 10.25 8.64
CA THR A 107 -10.60 9.20 7.61
C THR A 107 -10.66 7.83 8.28
N GLU A 108 -10.88 6.76 7.50
CA GLU A 108 -10.87 5.40 8.05
C GLU A 108 -9.51 5.04 8.70
N ASP A 109 -8.43 5.63 8.19
CA ASP A 109 -7.07 5.48 8.68
C ASP A 109 -6.66 6.62 9.65
N GLY A 110 -7.66 7.32 10.21
CA GLY A 110 -7.47 8.40 11.18
C GLY A 110 -7.36 9.81 10.56
N PRO A 111 -6.98 10.81 11.38
CA PRO A 111 -6.97 12.21 10.98
C PRO A 111 -5.93 12.54 9.91
N VAL A 112 -6.36 13.31 8.91
CA VAL A 112 -5.52 13.79 7.82
C VAL A 112 -5.59 15.31 7.74
N ALA A 113 -4.43 15.96 7.63
CA ALA A 113 -4.30 17.39 7.44
C ALA A 113 -3.98 17.70 5.97
N LEU A 114 -4.83 18.53 5.35
CA LEU A 114 -4.70 19.00 3.99
C LEU A 114 -4.00 20.36 3.98
N TYR A 115 -2.83 20.42 3.35
CA TYR A 115 -2.08 21.64 3.08
C TYR A 115 -2.22 22.02 1.61
N VAL A 116 -2.29 23.33 1.34
CA VAL A 116 -2.32 23.88 -0.01
C VAL A 116 -1.31 24.99 -0.19
N ARG A 117 -0.78 25.11 -1.41
CA ARG A 117 0.05 26.24 -1.83
C ARG A 117 -0.20 26.62 -3.28
N GLU A 118 0.28 27.78 -3.67
CA GLU A 118 0.29 28.16 -5.09
C GLU A 118 1.17 27.19 -5.88
N LYS A 119 0.62 26.56 -6.92
CA LYS A 119 1.38 25.66 -7.78
C LYS A 119 2.41 26.48 -8.53
N LYS A 120 3.70 26.16 -8.34
CA LYS A 120 4.77 26.77 -9.13
C LYS A 120 4.51 26.46 -10.60
N ARG A 121 4.49 27.49 -11.45
CA ARG A 121 4.33 27.28 -12.89
C ARG A 121 5.55 26.54 -13.41
N GLU A 122 5.36 25.27 -13.73
CA GLU A 122 6.39 24.46 -14.39
C GLU A 122 6.66 25.03 -15.78
N SER A 123 7.94 25.16 -16.13
CA SER A 123 8.31 25.53 -17.49
C SER A 123 7.96 24.40 -18.46
N MET A 124 7.70 24.75 -19.73
CA MET A 124 7.50 23.75 -20.79
C MET A 124 8.67 22.75 -20.86
N ARG A 125 9.90 23.21 -20.56
CA ARG A 125 11.09 22.36 -20.55
C ARG A 125 11.08 21.33 -19.42
N GLU A 126 10.63 21.69 -18.23
CA GLU A 126 10.53 20.76 -17.09
C GLU A 126 9.42 19.74 -17.31
N ARG A 127 8.27 20.18 -17.84
CA ARG A 127 7.17 19.30 -18.22
C ARG A 127 7.60 18.26 -19.24
N LEU A 128 8.25 18.69 -20.34
CA LEU A 128 8.76 17.78 -21.36
C LEU A 128 9.78 16.78 -20.80
N LYS A 129 10.66 17.21 -19.89
CA LYS A 129 11.61 16.31 -19.22
C LYS A 129 10.92 15.26 -18.35
N ARG A 130 9.87 15.65 -17.61
CA ARG A 130 9.08 14.72 -16.79
C ARG A 130 8.36 13.72 -17.69
N GLU A 131 7.65 14.20 -18.71
CA GLU A 131 6.95 13.36 -19.69
C GLU A 131 7.93 12.39 -20.39
N GLU A 132 9.12 12.85 -20.79
CA GLU A 132 10.16 11.99 -21.37
C GLU A 132 10.66 10.93 -20.37
N HIS A 133 10.85 11.31 -19.10
CA HIS A 133 11.27 10.39 -18.05
C HIS A 133 10.19 9.34 -17.75
N GLU A 134 8.93 9.75 -17.61
CA GLU A 134 7.78 8.87 -17.42
C GLU A 134 7.63 7.91 -18.61
N THR A 135 7.74 8.42 -19.84
CA THR A 135 7.67 7.59 -21.04
C THR A 135 8.82 6.58 -21.08
N ARG A 136 10.04 7.00 -20.75
CA ARG A 136 11.20 6.11 -20.69
C ARG A 136 11.05 5.04 -19.62
N ASP A 137 10.52 5.41 -18.46
CA ASP A 137 10.32 4.48 -17.34
C ASP A 137 9.18 3.49 -17.66
N ALA A 138 8.14 3.94 -18.37
CA ALA A 138 7.07 3.08 -18.88
C ALA A 138 7.62 2.07 -19.91
N VAL A 139 8.40 2.53 -20.90
CA VAL A 139 9.03 1.64 -21.90
C VAL A 139 9.98 0.64 -21.24
N ARG A 140 10.75 1.08 -20.24
CA ARG A 140 11.63 0.18 -19.48
C ARG A 140 10.81 -0.88 -18.72
N SER A 141 9.74 -0.47 -18.06
CA SER A 141 8.84 -1.36 -17.31
C SER A 141 8.16 -2.37 -18.23
N GLU A 142 7.64 -1.93 -19.38
CA GLU A 142 7.07 -2.81 -20.40
C GLU A 142 8.08 -3.84 -20.91
N SER A 143 9.31 -3.40 -21.20
CA SER A 143 10.40 -4.30 -21.62
C SER A 143 10.75 -5.34 -20.54
N LEU A 144 10.75 -4.94 -19.27
CA LEU A 144 10.99 -5.86 -18.15
C LEU A 144 9.84 -6.86 -17.99
N ILE A 145 8.58 -6.41 -18.04
CA ILE A 145 7.39 -7.26 -17.98
C ILE A 145 7.40 -8.27 -19.12
N LYS A 146 7.73 -7.83 -20.34
CA LYS A 146 7.86 -8.72 -21.49
C LYS A 146 8.93 -9.79 -21.25
N THR A 147 10.12 -9.38 -20.80
CA THR A 147 11.23 -10.32 -20.55
C THR A 147 10.85 -11.35 -19.49
N LEU A 148 10.21 -10.93 -18.40
CA LEU A 148 9.72 -11.84 -17.36
C LEU A 148 8.65 -12.79 -17.88
N SER A 149 7.74 -12.28 -18.71
CA SER A 149 6.67 -13.07 -19.32
C SER A 149 7.22 -14.13 -20.28
N ASP A 150 8.24 -13.78 -21.08
CA ASP A 150 8.92 -14.72 -21.97
C ASP A 150 9.61 -15.83 -21.16
N ILE A 151 10.29 -15.51 -20.04
CA ILE A 151 10.92 -16.51 -19.16
C ILE A 151 9.90 -17.48 -18.55
N ILE A 152 8.80 -16.95 -17.98
CA ILE A 152 7.75 -17.79 -17.38
C ILE A 152 7.09 -18.68 -18.43
N HIS A 153 6.87 -18.14 -19.63
CA HIS A 153 6.34 -18.90 -20.75
C HIS A 153 7.25 -20.07 -21.13
N ASP A 154 8.54 -19.83 -21.35
CA ASP A 154 9.50 -20.87 -21.73
C ASP A 154 9.63 -21.96 -20.66
N GLN A 155 9.65 -21.58 -19.37
CA GLN A 155 9.62 -22.55 -18.27
C GLN A 155 8.33 -23.39 -18.28
N THR A 156 7.19 -22.78 -18.58
CA THR A 156 5.92 -23.48 -18.72
C THR A 156 5.94 -24.46 -19.89
N VAL A 157 6.50 -24.06 -21.04
CA VAL A 157 6.67 -24.92 -22.21
C VAL A 157 7.58 -26.10 -21.91
N ALA A 158 8.65 -25.93 -21.13
CA ALA A 158 9.50 -27.02 -20.68
C ALA A 158 8.74 -28.03 -19.79
N MET A 159 7.93 -27.55 -18.85
CA MET A 159 7.06 -28.42 -18.02
C MET A 159 6.02 -29.16 -18.86
N GLN A 160 5.40 -28.49 -19.84
CA GLN A 160 4.47 -29.14 -20.79
C GLN A 160 5.17 -30.21 -21.62
N SER A 161 6.39 -29.94 -22.10
CA SER A 161 7.21 -30.88 -22.86
C SER A 161 7.55 -32.12 -22.03
N ALA A 162 7.85 -31.95 -20.74
CA ALA A 162 8.06 -33.05 -19.80
C ALA A 162 6.81 -33.96 -19.68
N VAL A 163 5.62 -33.37 -19.60
CA VAL A 163 4.35 -34.13 -19.55
C VAL A 163 4.09 -34.85 -20.88
N ILE A 164 4.34 -34.20 -22.01
CA ILE A 164 4.20 -34.81 -23.35
C ILE A 164 5.15 -36.00 -23.50
N GLU A 165 6.43 -35.85 -23.15
CA GLU A 165 7.43 -36.91 -23.21
C GLU A 165 7.06 -38.08 -22.27
N TRP A 166 6.49 -37.79 -21.09
CA TRP A 166 6.00 -38.82 -20.20
C TRP A 166 4.83 -39.62 -20.79
N GLN A 167 3.83 -38.93 -21.37
CA GLN A 167 2.60 -39.56 -21.86
C GLN A 167 2.75 -40.22 -23.23
N HIS A 168 3.67 -39.71 -24.06
CA HIS A 168 3.76 -40.08 -25.49
C HIS A 168 5.17 -40.43 -25.96
N GLY A 169 6.19 -40.20 -25.13
CA GLY A 169 7.59 -40.45 -25.44
C GLY A 169 8.16 -41.61 -24.64
N ASN A 170 9.38 -41.42 -24.13
CA ASN A 170 10.17 -42.46 -23.45
C ASN A 170 9.88 -42.55 -21.93
N GLY A 171 8.75 -42.01 -21.48
CA GLY A 171 8.31 -42.10 -20.09
C GLY A 171 8.85 -41.01 -19.18
N ALA A 172 8.57 -41.14 -17.87
CA ALA A 172 8.73 -40.05 -16.90
C ALA A 172 10.20 -39.59 -16.71
N GLU A 173 11.17 -40.50 -16.81
CA GLU A 173 12.60 -40.18 -16.66
C GLU A 173 13.12 -39.30 -17.82
N ALA A 174 12.71 -39.63 -19.05
CA ALA A 174 12.97 -38.78 -20.21
C ALA A 174 12.23 -37.44 -20.10
N GLY A 175 10.99 -37.45 -19.57
CA GLY A 175 10.24 -36.24 -19.26
C GLY A 175 10.98 -35.31 -18.29
N LEU A 176 11.57 -35.86 -17.22
CA LEU A 176 12.34 -35.09 -16.24
C LEU A 176 13.56 -34.40 -16.86
N SER A 177 14.15 -34.96 -17.93
CA SER A 177 15.29 -34.35 -18.63
C SER A 177 14.96 -32.98 -19.20
N TRP A 178 13.72 -32.73 -19.64
CA TRP A 178 13.28 -31.40 -20.09
C TRP A 178 13.38 -30.35 -18.98
N ILE A 179 12.94 -30.71 -17.76
CA ILE A 179 13.01 -29.84 -16.58
C ILE A 179 14.47 -29.64 -16.15
N VAL A 180 15.25 -30.72 -16.04
CA VAL A 180 16.65 -30.66 -15.61
C VAL A 180 17.51 -29.83 -16.56
N ASN A 181 17.34 -29.99 -17.87
CA ASN A 181 18.10 -29.21 -18.86
C ASN A 181 17.78 -27.71 -18.78
N THR A 182 16.51 -27.36 -18.54
CA THR A 182 16.06 -25.98 -18.37
C THR A 182 16.68 -25.33 -17.14
N LEU A 183 16.84 -26.09 -16.04
CA LEU A 183 17.51 -25.61 -14.83
C LEU A 183 19.04 -25.58 -14.98
N ALA A 184 19.63 -26.55 -15.68
CA ALA A 184 21.07 -26.68 -15.81
C ALA A 184 21.70 -25.57 -16.67
N GLY A 185 21.07 -25.22 -17.81
CA GLY A 185 21.62 -24.25 -18.77
C GLY A 185 21.99 -22.89 -18.14
N PRO A 186 21.07 -22.27 -17.37
CA PRO A 186 21.34 -21.02 -16.66
C PRO A 186 22.06 -21.18 -15.30
N GLY A 187 22.33 -22.41 -14.85
CA GLY A 187 22.92 -22.67 -13.53
C GLY A 187 21.96 -22.57 -12.34
N HIS A 188 20.68 -22.91 -12.55
CA HIS A 188 19.63 -22.90 -11.51
C HIS A 188 19.43 -24.24 -10.78
N LEU A 189 20.24 -25.26 -11.08
CA LEU A 189 20.21 -26.48 -10.26
C LEU A 189 20.63 -26.15 -8.81
N PRO A 190 19.94 -26.71 -7.81
CA PRO A 190 20.28 -26.46 -6.42
C PRO A 190 21.63 -27.09 -6.07
N ASP A 191 22.32 -26.49 -5.10
CA ASP A 191 23.40 -27.18 -4.40
C ASP A 191 22.78 -28.25 -3.49
N PHE A 192 22.94 -29.51 -3.88
CA PHE A 192 22.35 -30.65 -3.17
C PHE A 192 22.99 -30.91 -1.79
N ASP A 193 24.13 -30.28 -1.50
CA ASP A 193 24.76 -30.33 -0.18
C ASP A 193 24.42 -29.13 0.72
N ALA A 194 23.73 -28.12 0.19
CA ALA A 194 23.21 -27.00 0.98
C ALA A 194 22.07 -27.43 1.94
N PRO A 195 21.75 -26.61 2.96
CA PRO A 195 20.61 -26.88 3.84
C PRO A 195 19.34 -27.21 3.06
N HIS A 196 18.68 -28.31 3.44
CA HIS A 196 17.48 -28.83 2.77
C HIS A 196 17.67 -29.32 1.32
N GLY A 197 18.90 -29.37 0.78
CA GLY A 197 19.19 -29.83 -0.59
C GLY A 197 18.76 -31.28 -0.88
N LYS A 198 18.50 -32.07 0.16
CA LYS A 198 17.99 -33.45 0.09
C LYS A 198 16.50 -33.58 0.44
N HIS A 199 15.82 -32.48 0.76
CA HIS A 199 14.43 -32.44 1.23
C HIS A 199 13.62 -31.47 0.37
N ALA A 200 13.03 -31.98 -0.72
CA ALA A 200 12.37 -31.16 -1.75
C ALA A 200 11.34 -30.15 -1.21
N GLN A 201 10.48 -30.57 -0.26
CA GLN A 201 9.48 -29.67 0.32
C GLN A 201 10.12 -28.55 1.14
N TYR A 202 11.16 -28.85 1.93
CA TYR A 202 11.86 -27.84 2.72
C TYR A 202 12.67 -26.91 1.84
N TRP A 203 13.30 -27.42 0.78
CA TRP A 203 13.95 -26.60 -0.23
C TRP A 203 12.96 -25.62 -0.86
N PHE A 204 11.79 -26.11 -1.31
CA PHE A 204 10.75 -25.27 -1.89
C PHE A 204 10.30 -24.17 -0.93
N ASN A 205 9.95 -24.54 0.31
CA ASN A 205 9.47 -23.59 1.32
C ASN A 205 10.52 -22.52 1.67
N ALA A 206 11.80 -22.92 1.79
CA ALA A 206 12.89 -22.01 2.17
C ALA A 206 13.28 -21.04 1.06
N ASN A 207 13.12 -21.43 -0.21
CA ASN A 207 13.64 -20.70 -1.37
C ASN A 207 12.55 -20.00 -2.19
N GLN A 208 11.31 -19.91 -1.68
CA GLN A 208 10.30 -19.02 -2.28
C GLN A 208 10.77 -17.56 -2.26
N ALA A 209 10.28 -16.74 -3.20
CA ALA A 209 10.61 -15.31 -3.24
C ALA A 209 10.19 -14.57 -1.95
N ASN A 210 9.12 -15.04 -1.32
CA ASN A 210 8.62 -14.57 -0.03
C ASN A 210 8.36 -15.80 0.87
N PRO A 211 9.40 -16.36 1.49
CA PRO A 211 9.23 -17.55 2.32
C PRO A 211 8.44 -17.20 3.58
N MET A 212 7.60 -18.13 4.03
CA MET A 212 6.87 -17.95 5.29
C MET A 212 7.84 -17.91 6.48
N PRO A 213 7.48 -17.26 7.60
CA PRO A 213 8.24 -17.35 8.84
C PRO A 213 8.56 -18.80 9.20
N ALA A 214 9.76 -19.05 9.71
CA ALA A 214 10.17 -20.40 10.08
C ALA A 214 9.25 -20.98 11.17
N CYS A 215 9.08 -22.30 11.15
CA CYS A 215 8.37 -22.98 12.21
C CYS A 215 9.17 -22.87 13.52
N PHE A 216 8.50 -23.02 14.67
CA PHE A 216 9.16 -22.98 15.97
C PHE A 216 10.24 -24.07 16.15
N CYS A 217 10.22 -25.13 15.33
CA CYS A 217 11.28 -26.15 15.30
C CYS A 217 12.50 -25.77 14.43
N GLY A 218 12.45 -24.60 13.77
CA GLY A 218 13.49 -24.10 12.87
C GLY A 218 13.33 -24.54 11.41
N ASN A 219 12.41 -25.44 11.08
CA ASN A 219 12.21 -25.89 9.71
C ASN A 219 11.41 -24.88 8.86
N PRO A 220 11.65 -24.84 7.54
CA PRO A 220 10.87 -24.03 6.61
C PRO A 220 9.38 -24.40 6.60
N SER A 221 8.53 -23.38 6.73
CA SER A 221 7.09 -23.56 6.88
C SER A 221 6.38 -23.81 5.55
N SER A 222 5.39 -24.70 5.56
CA SER A 222 4.47 -24.96 4.44
C SER A 222 3.12 -24.28 4.61
N SER A 223 2.79 -23.85 5.82
CA SER A 223 1.52 -23.19 6.15
C SER A 223 1.72 -22.05 7.13
N LEU A 224 0.76 -21.12 7.13
CA LEU A 224 0.74 -19.93 7.97
C LEU A 224 -0.58 -19.87 8.74
N TRP A 225 -0.52 -19.53 10.02
CA TRP A 225 -1.71 -19.19 10.81
C TRP A 225 -1.36 -18.15 11.86
N MET A 226 -2.15 -17.06 11.90
CA MET A 226 -1.95 -15.93 12.83
C MET A 226 -0.51 -15.36 12.77
N GLY A 227 0.07 -15.24 11.57
CA GLY A 227 1.44 -14.74 11.37
C GLY A 227 2.55 -15.73 11.75
N GLN A 228 2.23 -16.87 12.37
CA GLN A 228 3.18 -17.94 12.70
C GLN A 228 3.24 -18.97 11.56
N GLY A 229 4.45 -19.41 11.22
CA GLY A 229 4.65 -20.48 10.23
C GLY A 229 4.73 -21.89 10.84
N PHE A 230 4.33 -22.89 10.05
CA PHE A 230 4.36 -24.30 10.44
C PHE A 230 4.92 -25.19 9.34
N CYS A 231 5.86 -26.07 9.69
CA CYS A 231 6.48 -27.01 8.73
C CYS A 231 5.63 -28.29 8.51
N CYS A 232 4.66 -28.55 9.37
CA CYS A 232 3.76 -29.70 9.30
C CYS A 232 2.45 -29.45 10.08
N ASP A 233 1.44 -30.27 9.78
CA ASP A 233 0.13 -30.22 10.44
C ASP A 233 0.18 -30.44 11.95
N GLU A 234 1.12 -31.26 12.42
CA GLU A 234 1.29 -31.56 13.85
C GLU A 234 1.65 -30.29 14.63
N HIS A 235 2.70 -29.58 14.20
CA HIS A 235 3.11 -28.32 14.80
C HIS A 235 2.03 -27.25 14.73
N TYR A 236 1.27 -27.20 13.63
CA TYR A 236 0.11 -26.33 13.51
C TYR A 236 -0.97 -26.66 14.56
N ARG A 237 -1.35 -27.94 14.69
CA ARG A 237 -2.36 -28.39 15.65
C ARG A 237 -1.93 -28.14 17.09
N GLU A 238 -0.66 -28.36 17.42
CA GLU A 238 -0.11 -28.05 18.74
C GLU A 238 -0.22 -26.57 19.09
N ALA A 239 0.15 -25.69 18.16
CA ALA A 239 0.05 -24.24 18.36
C ALA A 239 -1.41 -23.79 18.49
N LYS A 240 -2.29 -24.33 17.66
CA LYS A 240 -3.73 -24.04 17.72
C LYS A 240 -4.34 -24.49 19.05
N ALA A 241 -4.04 -25.69 19.51
CA ALA A 241 -4.53 -26.21 20.79
C ALA A 241 -4.04 -25.37 21.98
N LYS A 242 -2.78 -24.92 21.96
CA LYS A 242 -2.23 -24.00 22.98
C LYS A 242 -2.99 -22.68 22.99
N TYR A 243 -3.25 -22.10 21.82
CA TYR A 243 -4.00 -20.86 21.69
C TYR A 243 -5.45 -21.00 22.19
N GLU A 244 -6.16 -22.06 21.78
CA GLU A 244 -7.52 -22.34 22.23
C GLU A 244 -7.58 -22.55 23.75
N ALA A 245 -6.59 -23.21 24.34
CA ALA A 245 -6.51 -23.40 25.78
C ALA A 245 -6.28 -22.09 26.56
N ILE A 246 -5.51 -21.15 26.00
CA ILE A 246 -5.31 -19.82 26.58
C ILE A 246 -6.63 -19.02 26.51
N GLY A 247 -7.28 -19.00 25.34
CA GLY A 247 -8.57 -18.30 25.16
C GLY A 247 -9.72 -18.88 25.98
N ALA A 248 -9.69 -20.18 26.31
CA ALA A 248 -10.66 -20.82 27.20
C ALA A 248 -10.37 -20.57 28.69
N GLY A 249 -9.13 -20.22 29.05
CA GLY A 249 -8.73 -19.89 30.43
C GLY A 249 -9.10 -18.48 30.89
N ASP A 250 -9.36 -17.57 29.94
CA ASP A 250 -9.77 -16.17 30.18
C ASP A 250 -11.30 -15.96 30.11
N ALA A 251 -12.09 -17.04 30.02
CA ALA A 251 -13.54 -16.97 30.14
C ALA A 251 -13.95 -16.97 31.64
N PRO A 252 -14.79 -16.02 32.11
CA PRO A 252 -15.15 -15.85 33.52
C PRO A 252 -15.94 -17.02 34.12
#